data_AF-A0A1F6URE2-F1
#
_entry.id   AF-A0A1F6URE2-F1
#
_cell.length_a   1.000
_cell.length_b   1.000
_cell.length_c   1.000
_cell.angle_alpha   90.00
_cell.angle_beta   90.00
_cell.angle_gamma   90.00
#
_symmetry.space_group_name_H-M   'P 1'
#
loop_
_entity.id
_entity.type
_entity.pdbx_description
1 polymer ?
#
loop_
_entity_poly.entity_id
_entity_poly.type
_entity_poly.pdbx_seq_one_letter_code
_entity_poly.pdbx_strand_id
1 'polypeptide(L)' 'MFTNLLKIIKEYIHNRPKVKKGVGIILILIGLAALITPFTPGSWLVFIGLELLGLRILLFDKLKFWKKKLKKN' A
#
# COMPACT_ATOMS: atom_id res chain seq x y z
N MET A 1 -15.23 27.02 3.35
CA MET A 1 -15.71 26.75 1.99
C MET A 1 -15.99 25.26 1.75
N PHE A 2 -15.03 24.36 2.07
CA PHE A 2 -15.19 22.91 1.87
C PHE A 2 -16.32 22.25 2.69
N THR A 3 -16.56 22.71 3.92
CA THR A 3 -17.59 22.17 4.82
C THR A 3 -19.02 22.34 4.29
N ASN A 4 -19.30 23.47 3.64
CA ASN A 4 -20.62 23.73 3.06
C ASN A 4 -20.89 22.83 1.86
N LEU A 5 -19.85 22.53 1.07
CA LEU A 5 -19.92 21.62 -0.07
C LEU A 5 -20.23 20.18 0.38
N LEU A 6 -19.56 19.70 1.43
CA LEU A 6 -19.86 18.38 2.00
C LEU A 6 -21.30 18.28 2.51
N LYS A 7 -21.83 19.38 3.07
CA LYS A 7 -23.21 19.43 3.59
C LYS A 7 -24.24 19.28 2.46
N ILE A 8 -24.04 20.00 1.35
CA ILE A 8 -24.89 19.91 0.14
C ILE A 8 -24.87 18.50 -0.43
N ILE A 9 -23.68 17.89 -0.56
CA ILE A 9 -23.53 16.51 -1.06
C ILE A 9 -24.26 15.52 -0.15
N LYS A 10 -24.10 15.65 1.17
CA LYS A 10 -24.75 14.77 2.15
C LYS A 10 -26.27 14.84 2.07
N GLU A 11 -26.81 16.06 1.95
CA GLU A 11 -28.26 16.30 1.84
C GLU A 11 -28.83 15.73 0.53
N TYR A 12 -28.09 15.88 -0.57
CA TYR A 12 -28.49 15.37 -1.88
C TYR A 12 -28.44 13.84 -1.96
N ILE A 13 -27.41 13.20 -1.39
CA ILE A 13 -27.27 11.73 -1.34
C ILE A 13 -28.35 11.11 -0.44
N HIS A 14 -28.72 11.78 0.66
CA HIS A 14 -29.73 11.28 1.59
C HIS A 14 -31.12 11.18 0.95
N ASN A 15 -31.47 12.14 0.09
CA ASN A 15 -32.81 12.23 -0.51
C ASN A 15 -33.04 11.27 -1.71
N ARG A 16 -32.01 10.51 -2.14
CA ARG A 16 -32.07 9.62 -3.31
C ARG A 16 -31.45 8.25 -2.99
N PRO A 17 -32.24 7.25 -2.54
CA PRO A 17 -31.70 5.94 -2.14
C PRO A 17 -30.99 5.19 -3.29
N LYS A 18 -31.38 5.44 -4.55
CA LYS A 18 -30.71 4.89 -5.74
C LYS A 18 -29.27 5.42 -5.91
N VAL A 19 -29.04 6.69 -5.59
CA VAL A 19 -27.72 7.33 -5.68
C VAL A 19 -26.80 6.79 -4.59
N LYS A 20 -27.30 6.61 -3.36
CA LYS A 20 -26.56 5.98 -2.26
C LYS A 20 -26.05 4.58 -2.64
N LYS A 21 -26.91 3.77 -3.28
CA LYS A 21 -26.54 2.42 -3.74
C LYS A 21 -25.49 2.46 -4.83
N GLY A 22 -25.62 3.36 -5.82
CA GLY A 22 -24.63 3.56 -6.88
C GLY A 22 -23.26 3.98 -6.34
N VAL A 23 -23.22 4.97 -5.43
CA VAL A 23 -21.98 5.42 -4.78
C VAL A 23 -21.31 4.29 -4.01
N GLY A 24 -22.08 3.47 -3.28
CA GLY A 24 -21.54 2.31 -2.57
C GLY A 24 -20.90 1.28 -3.49
N ILE A 25 -21.54 0.97 -4.62
CA ILE A 25 -21.00 0.03 -5.62
C ILE A 25 -19.71 0.58 -6.23
N ILE A 26 -19.69 1.86 -6.61
CA ILE A 26 -18.50 2.52 -7.16
C ILE A 26 -17.35 2.50 -6.15
N LEU A 27 -17.64 2.76 -4.86
CA LEU A 27 -16.64 2.74 -3.80
C LEU A 27 -16.05 1.34 -3.56
N ILE A 28 -16.88 0.30 -3.61
CA ILE A 28 -16.44 -1.10 -3.53
C ILE A 28 -15.57 -1.47 -4.75
N LEU A 29 -15.97 -1.08 -5.96
CA LEU A 29 -15.20 -1.33 -7.17
C LEU A 29 -13.84 -0.61 -7.15
N ILE A 30 -13.80 0.63 -6.67
CA ILE A 30 -12.54 1.37 -6.47
C ILE A 30 -11.67 0.66 -5.42
N GLY A 31 -12.25 0.22 -4.30
CA GLY A 31 -11.52 -0.52 -3.26
C GLY A 31 -10.94 -1.84 -3.76
N LEU A 32 -11.71 -2.59 -4.56
CA LEU A 32 -11.25 -3.84 -5.18
C LEU A 32 -10.20 -3.57 -6.27
N ALA A 33 -10.41 -2.56 -7.12
CA ALA A 33 -9.43 -2.16 -8.12
C ALA A 33 -8.12 -1.72 -7.46
N ALA A 34 -8.17 -1.02 -6.33
CA ALA A 34 -6.98 -0.64 -5.56
C ALA A 34 -6.26 -1.83 -4.92
N LEU A 35 -6.97 -2.92 -4.61
CA LEU A 35 -6.36 -4.15 -4.09
C LEU A 35 -5.64 -4.94 -5.19
N ILE A 36 -6.18 -4.92 -6.41
CA ILE A 36 -5.69 -5.71 -7.55
C ILE A 36 -4.64 -4.93 -8.35
N THR A 37 -4.73 -3.60 -8.39
CA THR A 37 -3.72 -2.79 -9.07
C THR A 37 -2.53 -2.56 -8.14
N PRO A 38 -1.29 -2.87 -8.59
CA PRO A 38 -0.07 -2.60 -7.83
C PRO A 38 0.24 -1.09 -7.70
N PHE A 39 -0.73 -0.22 -8.02
CA PHE A 39 -0.67 1.23 -7.88
C PHE A 39 -0.95 1.73 -6.46
N THR A 40 -1.16 0.81 -5.50
CA THR A 40 -1.11 1.17 -4.09
C THR A 40 0.34 1.18 -3.62
N PRO A 41 0.79 2.21 -2.86
CA PRO A 41 2.16 2.28 -2.33
C PRO A 41 2.53 1.07 -1.45
N GLY A 42 1.56 0.25 -1.05
CA GLY A 42 1.77 -1.05 -0.41
C GLY A 42 2.47 -2.08 -1.30
N SER A 43 2.34 -2.03 -2.63
CA SER A 43 3.06 -2.96 -3.52
C SER A 43 4.58 -2.71 -3.56
N TRP A 44 5.03 -1.52 -3.14
CA TRP A 44 6.46 -1.25 -2.90
C TRP A 44 6.99 -2.07 -1.73
N LEU A 45 6.16 -2.46 -0.75
CA LEU A 45 6.62 -3.32 0.34
C LEU A 45 7.16 -4.67 -0.15
N VAL A 46 6.67 -5.17 -1.29
CA VAL A 46 7.24 -6.38 -1.92
C VAL A 46 8.65 -6.09 -2.42
N PHE A 47 8.88 -4.98 -3.13
CA PHE A 47 10.20 -4.57 -3.60
C PHE A 47 11.18 -4.29 -2.45
N ILE A 48 10.76 -3.52 -1.45
CA ILE A 48 11.56 -3.21 -0.24
C ILE A 48 11.80 -4.48 0.59
N GLY A 49 10.82 -5.37 0.69
CA GLY A 49 10.95 -6.65 1.39
C GLY A 49 11.96 -7.57 0.72
N LEU A 50 11.91 -7.69 -0.60
CA LEU A 50 12.89 -8.44 -1.39
C LEU A 50 14.28 -7.80 -1.33
N GLU A 51 14.38 -6.47 -1.35
CA GLU A 51 15.64 -5.74 -1.21
C GLU A 51 16.24 -5.93 0.19
N LEU A 52 15.45 -5.87 1.25
CA LEU A 52 15.88 -6.14 2.63
C LEU A 52 16.33 -7.60 2.83
N LEU A 53 15.62 -8.56 2.25
CA LEU A 53 16.01 -9.98 2.27
C LEU A 53 17.32 -10.19 1.51
N GLY A 54 17.43 -9.64 0.29
CA GLY A 54 18.64 -9.69 -0.54
C GLY A 54 19.85 -9.07 0.15
N LEU A 55 19.69 -7.88 0.73
CA LEU A 55 20.74 -7.19 1.49
C LEU A 55 21.17 -7.97 2.74
N ARG A 56 20.24 -8.57 3.50
CA ARG A 56 20.62 -9.41 4.65
C ARG A 56 21.51 -10.56 4.22
N ILE A 57 21.15 -11.28 3.16
CA ILE A 57 21.91 -12.46 2.67
C ILE A 57 23.32 -12.03 2.28
N LEU A 58 23.44 -10.94 1.52
CA LEU A 58 24.72 -10.40 1.05
C LEU A 58 25.60 -9.88 2.20
N LEU A 59 24.99 -9.25 3.21
CA LEU A 59 25.68 -8.78 4.42
C LEU A 59 26.17 -9.95 5.29
N PHE A 60 25.38 -11.01 5.46
CA PHE A 60 25.80 -12.20 6.21
C PHE A 60 26.99 -12.91 5.56
N ASP A 61 26.99 -13.04 4.23
CA ASP A 61 28.13 -13.62 3.51
C ASP A 61 29.40 -12.77 3.66
N LYS A 62 29.26 -11.43 3.57
CA LYS A 62 30.39 -10.52 3.77
C LYS A 62 30.94 -10.62 5.19
N LEU A 63 30.10 -10.60 6.22
CA LEU A 63 30.53 -10.74 7.61
C LEU A 63 31.23 -12.09 7.89
N LYS A 64 30.73 -13.19 7.31
CA LYS A 64 31.35 -14.52 7.43
C LYS A 64 32.75 -14.56 6.81
N PHE A 65 32.95 -13.88 5.68
CA PHE A 65 34.26 -13.77 5.03
C PHE A 65 35.26 -13.00 5.91
N TRP A 66 34.85 -11.86 6.48
CA TRP A 66 35.70 -11.08 7.38
C TRP A 66 36.07 -11.85 8.66
N LYS A 67 35.13 -12.59 9.25
CA LYS A 67 35.39 -13.44 10.42
C LYS A 67 36.39 -14.56 10.11
N LYS A 68 36.34 -15.17 8.92
CA LYS A 68 37.35 -16.14 8.47
C LYS A 68 38.73 -15.49 8.28
N LYS A 69 38.78 -14.27 7.75
CA LYS A 69 40.04 -13.54 7.53
C LYS A 69 40.73 -13.19 8.85
N LEU A 70 39.98 -12.78 9.87
CA LEU A 70 40.51 -12.45 11.20
C LEU A 70 40.92 -13.68 12.03
N LYS A 71 40.35 -14.87 11.77
CA LYS A 71 40.72 -16.11 12.48
C LYS A 71 41.95 -16.81 11.87
N LYS A 72 42.40 -16.39 10.68
CA LYS A 72 43.54 -16.97 9.96
C LYS A 72 44.85 -16.19 10.18
N ASN A 73 44.79 -15.07 10.91
CA ASN A 73 45.94 -14.33 11.43
C ASN A 73 46.08 -14.59 12.93
#